data_AF-A0AAW4W1C6-F1
#
_entry.id   AF-A0AAW4W1C6-F1
#
_cell.length_a   1.000
_cell.length_b   1.000
_cell.length_c   1.000
_cell.angle_alpha   90.00
_cell.angle_beta   90.00
_cell.angle_gamma   90.00
#
_symmetry.space_group_name_H-M   'P 1'
#
loop_
_entity.id
_entity.type
_entity.pdbx_description
1 polymer ?
#
loop_
_entity_poly.entity_id
_entity_poly.type
_entity_poly.pdbx_seq_one_letter_code
_entity_poly.pdbx_strand_id
1 'polypeptide(L)'
;MNGIRVNNTAASASAIASMGGYGCKKYNVPGGDAEEFKADGIGTFVSVIQAFEDTEILTVKACWDAPTDVDGIIIPAGMCLYVKAESVTISSGCGVIYYEMAS
;
A
#
# COMPACT_ATOMS: atom_id res chain seq x y z
N MET A 1 -13.67 17.88 -12.70
CA MET A 1 -13.05 16.77 -11.93
C MET A 1 -13.99 15.57 -12.01
N ASN A 2 -13.71 14.62 -12.90
CA ASN A 2 -14.45 13.36 -12.95
C ASN A 2 -13.86 12.45 -11.87
N GLY A 3 -14.51 12.40 -10.71
CA GLY A 3 -14.10 11.51 -9.63
C GLY A 3 -14.22 10.05 -10.09
N ILE A 4 -13.08 9.37 -10.22
CA ILE A 4 -13.02 7.92 -10.40
C ILE A 4 -13.80 7.32 -9.23
N ARG A 5 -14.92 6.65 -9.51
CA ARG A 5 -15.65 5.90 -8.47
C ARG A 5 -14.80 4.68 -8.11
N VAL A 6 -14.04 4.79 -7.04
CA VAL A 6 -13.15 3.72 -6.56
C VAL A 6 -14.02 2.53 -6.12
N ASN A 7 -14.05 1.46 -6.92
CA ASN A 7 -14.93 0.31 -6.69
C ASN A 7 -14.54 -0.45 -5.40
N ASN A 8 -15.38 -0.44 -4.37
CA ASN A 8 -15.17 -1.16 -3.09
C ASN A 8 -15.06 -2.67 -3.23
N THR A 9 -15.51 -3.25 -4.35
CA THR A 9 -15.44 -4.68 -4.59
C THR A 9 -14.03 -5.20 -4.84
N ALA A 10 -13.13 -4.39 -5.45
CA ALA A 10 -11.79 -4.85 -5.82
C ALA A 10 -10.88 -5.17 -4.61
N ALA A 11 -10.96 -4.36 -3.55
CA ALA A 11 -10.19 -4.58 -2.32
C ALA A 11 -10.63 -5.88 -1.63
N SER A 12 -11.94 -6.08 -1.50
CA SER A 12 -12.53 -7.28 -0.86
C SER A 12 -12.44 -8.55 -1.71
N ALA A 13 -12.29 -8.44 -3.03
CA ALA A 13 -12.24 -9.57 -3.98
C ALA A 13 -10.82 -9.97 -4.39
N SER A 14 -9.81 -9.19 -4.02
CA SER A 14 -8.42 -9.52 -4.34
C SER A 14 -7.96 -10.77 -3.58
N ALA A 15 -7.34 -11.71 -4.29
CA ALA A 15 -6.85 -12.99 -3.74
C ALA A 15 -5.85 -12.82 -2.58
N ILE A 16 -5.26 -11.62 -2.44
CA ILE A 16 -4.34 -11.28 -1.36
C ILE A 16 -5.09 -11.13 -0.02
N ALA A 17 -6.32 -10.59 -0.02
CA ALA A 17 -7.13 -10.47 1.19
C ALA A 17 -7.60 -11.82 1.76
N SER A 18 -7.62 -12.89 0.95
CA SER A 18 -8.02 -14.24 1.37
C SER A 18 -6.90 -15.09 1.99
N MET A 19 -5.66 -14.60 2.05
CA MET A 19 -4.48 -15.36 2.50
C MET A 19 -4.30 -15.43 4.02
N GLY A 20 -5.28 -14.99 4.82
CA GLY A 20 -5.37 -15.36 6.24
C GLY A 20 -4.31 -14.73 7.14
N GLY A 21 -4.33 -13.40 7.27
CA GLY A 21 -3.64 -12.75 8.38
C GLY A 21 -3.46 -11.26 8.14
N TYR A 22 -4.45 -10.46 8.53
CA TYR A 22 -4.63 -9.02 8.30
C TYR A 22 -5.22 -8.61 6.94
N GLY A 23 -5.90 -7.45 6.99
CA GLY A 23 -6.83 -6.97 5.97
C GLY A 23 -6.17 -6.15 4.87
N CYS A 24 -6.99 -5.41 4.15
CA CYS A 24 -6.54 -4.43 3.16
C CYS A 24 -7.16 -3.06 3.47
N LYS A 25 -6.43 -1.99 3.14
CA LYS A 25 -6.93 -0.61 3.22
C LYS A 25 -6.80 0.05 1.85
N LYS A 26 -7.84 0.77 1.45
CA LYS A 26 -7.77 1.62 0.26
C LYS A 26 -7.07 2.93 0.60
N TYR A 27 -6.28 3.42 -0.34
CA TYR A 27 -5.73 4.77 -0.29
C TYR A 27 -6.23 5.58 -1.48
N ASN A 28 -6.40 6.87 -1.25
CA ASN A 28 -6.72 7.86 -2.27
C ASN A 28 -6.08 9.16 -1.84
N VAL A 29 -4.80 9.31 -2.18
CA VAL A 29 -3.97 10.45 -1.78
C VAL A 29 -3.97 11.45 -2.92
N PRO A 30 -4.71 12.57 -2.81
CA PRO A 30 -4.58 13.64 -3.77
C PRO A 30 -3.17 14.23 -3.65
N GLY A 31 -2.49 14.43 -4.79
CA GLY A 31 -1.13 14.97 -4.79
C GLY A 31 -1.05 16.28 -3.99
N GLY A 32 -0.12 16.34 -3.03
CA GLY A 32 0.14 17.53 -2.20
C GLY A 32 0.31 17.25 -0.70
N ASP A 33 -0.43 16.29 -0.15
CA ASP A 33 -0.34 15.89 1.26
C ASP A 33 -0.09 14.38 1.35
N ALA A 34 1.12 13.97 1.72
CA ALA A 34 1.45 12.56 1.81
C ALA A 34 0.75 11.87 2.99
N GLU A 35 0.22 10.66 2.78
CA GLU A 35 -0.39 9.84 3.84
C GLU A 35 0.52 8.67 4.19
N GLU A 36 0.75 8.47 5.49
CA GLU A 36 1.49 7.32 6.02
C GLU A 36 0.54 6.17 6.36
N PHE A 37 0.84 4.99 5.85
CA PHE A 37 0.12 3.75 6.08
C PHE A 37 0.99 2.81 6.91
N LYS A 38 0.57 2.55 8.15
CA LYS A 38 1.27 1.65 9.08
C LYS A 38 0.55 0.33 9.19
N ALA A 39 1.31 -0.74 9.37
CA ALA A 39 0.75 -1.98 9.84
C ALA A 39 0.46 -1.85 11.35
N ASP A 40 -0.80 -2.01 11.75
CA ASP A 40 -1.20 -1.97 13.16
C ASP A 40 -1.13 -3.39 13.75
N GLY A 41 -0.28 -3.60 14.75
CA GLY A 41 -0.15 -4.88 15.47
C GLY A 41 1.27 -5.41 15.60
N ILE A 42 1.52 -6.20 16.64
CA ILE A 42 2.82 -6.87 16.82
C ILE A 42 2.95 -7.94 15.74
N GLY A 43 4.02 -7.88 14.95
CA GLY A 43 4.27 -8.84 13.88
C GLY A 43 3.40 -8.61 12.63
N THR A 44 2.90 -7.41 12.38
CA THR A 44 2.20 -7.08 11.13
C THR A 44 3.08 -6.23 10.22
N PHE A 45 2.94 -6.39 8.92
CA PHE A 45 3.66 -5.59 7.93
C PHE A 45 2.80 -5.32 6.69
N VAL A 46 3.06 -4.19 6.03
CA VAL A 46 2.59 -3.93 4.67
C VAL A 46 3.29 -4.91 3.74
N SER A 47 2.51 -5.68 2.98
CA SER A 47 3.00 -6.76 2.11
C SER A 47 2.93 -6.41 0.62
N VAL A 48 1.88 -5.70 0.20
CA VAL A 48 1.66 -5.35 -1.21
C VAL A 48 0.99 -3.98 -1.32
N ILE A 49 1.41 -3.21 -2.30
CA ILE A 49 0.74 -1.97 -2.74
C ILE A 49 0.29 -2.18 -4.18
N GLN A 50 -1.02 -2.23 -4.41
CA GLN A 50 -1.61 -2.25 -5.74
C GLN A 50 -2.00 -0.84 -6.15
N ALA A 51 -1.56 -0.41 -7.33
CA ALA A 51 -1.83 0.92 -7.86
C ALA A 51 -2.93 0.87 -8.93
N PHE A 52 -3.97 1.70 -8.80
CA PHE A 52 -5.03 1.86 -9.81
C PHE A 52 -4.74 3.01 -10.78
N GLU A 53 -3.91 3.95 -10.38
CA GLU A 53 -3.29 5.00 -11.20
C GLU A 53 -1.79 5.06 -10.86
N ASP A 54 -1.02 5.93 -11.51
CA ASP A 54 0.39 6.11 -11.14
C ASP A 54 0.46 6.57 -9.68
N THR A 55 1.09 5.76 -8.83
CA THR A 55 1.22 5.99 -7.39
C THR A 55 2.66 6.32 -7.06
N GLU A 56 2.87 7.45 -6.39
CA GLU A 56 4.18 7.87 -5.89
C GLU A 56 4.33 7.54 -4.41
N ILE A 57 5.41 6.82 -4.09
CA ILE A 57 5.79 6.43 -2.74
C ILE A 57 7.02 7.24 -2.34
N LEU A 58 6.91 7.97 -1.23
CA LEU A 58 8.00 8.78 -0.67
C LEU A 58 8.88 8.01 0.31
N THR A 59 8.33 7.03 1.02
CA THR A 59 9.13 6.32 2.03
C THR A 59 8.59 4.93 2.22
N VAL A 60 9.49 3.96 2.31
CA VAL A 60 9.19 2.60 2.74
C VAL A 60 10.07 2.28 3.94
N LYS A 61 9.46 2.28 5.12
CA LYS A 61 10.14 1.86 6.34
C LYS A 61 10.11 0.34 6.40
N ALA A 62 11.23 -0.30 6.06
CA ALA A 62 11.33 -1.75 6.01
C ALA A 62 11.10 -2.41 7.38
N CYS A 63 10.54 -3.61 7.39
CA CYS A 63 10.46 -4.47 8.57
C CYS A 63 11.70 -5.39 8.61
N TRP A 64 12.38 -5.47 9.76
CA TRP A 64 13.63 -6.22 10.00
C TRP A 64 14.88 -5.67 9.29
N ASP A 65 15.91 -6.51 9.09
CA ASP A 65 17.22 -6.16 8.49
C ASP A 65 17.17 -5.82 6.99
N ALA A 66 15.99 -5.57 6.43
CA ALA A 66 15.86 -5.13 5.06
C ALA A 66 16.36 -3.66 4.95
N PRO A 67 17.18 -3.33 3.93
CA PRO A 67 17.71 -1.98 3.76
C PRO A 67 16.57 -0.95 3.69
N THR A 68 16.66 0.06 4.55
CA THR A 68 15.63 1.06 4.85
C THR A 68 15.52 2.18 3.83
N ASP A 69 14.30 2.73 3.73
CA ASP A 69 13.92 4.03 3.17
C ASP A 69 14.31 4.28 1.70
N VAL A 70 13.56 3.62 0.81
CA VAL A 70 13.48 4.01 -0.60
C VAL A 70 12.43 5.11 -0.77
N ASP A 71 12.87 6.23 -1.36
CA ASP A 71 12.07 7.42 -1.68
C ASP A 71 11.92 7.57 -3.21
N GLY A 72 10.82 8.17 -3.65
CA GLY A 72 10.52 8.48 -5.05
C GLY A 72 10.20 7.27 -5.92
N ILE A 73 9.67 6.18 -5.35
CA ILE A 73 9.23 5.03 -6.15
C ILE A 73 7.91 5.37 -6.83
N ILE A 74 7.84 5.20 -8.15
CA ILE A 74 6.59 5.27 -8.90
C ILE A 74 6.15 3.86 -9.23
N ILE A 75 4.94 3.49 -8.78
CA ILE A 75 4.24 2.28 -9.21
C ILE A 75 3.31 2.69 -10.36
N PRO A 76 3.53 2.23 -11.60
CA PRO A 76 2.64 2.54 -12.71
C PRO A 76 1.23 1.99 -12.49
N ALA A 77 0.22 2.66 -13.07
CA ALA A 77 -1.16 2.22 -13.03
C ALA A 77 -1.32 0.73 -13.44
N GLY A 78 -2.03 -0.05 -12.63
CA GLY A 78 -2.28 -1.47 -12.87
C GLY A 78 -1.15 -2.40 -12.40
N MET A 79 -0.05 -1.86 -11.87
CA MET A 79 1.04 -2.65 -11.31
C MET A 79 0.92 -2.81 -9.80
N CYS A 80 1.69 -3.76 -9.26
CA CYS A 80 1.83 -3.99 -7.83
C CYS A 80 3.29 -3.88 -7.43
N LEU A 81 3.54 -3.35 -6.23
CA LEU A 81 4.82 -3.44 -5.55
C LEU A 81 4.68 -4.39 -4.36
N TYR A 82 5.52 -5.41 -4.32
CA TYR A 82 5.67 -6.29 -3.17
C TYR A 82 6.69 -5.66 -2.21
N VAL A 83 6.30 -5.46 -0.97
CA VAL A 83 7.14 -4.86 0.08
C VAL A 83 6.98 -5.64 1.37
N LYS A 84 7.95 -5.53 2.28
CA LYS A 84 7.79 -5.99 3.66
C LYS A 84 8.15 -4.84 4.57
N ALA A 85 7.16 -4.01 4.91
CA ALA A 85 7.38 -2.71 5.51
C ALA A 85 6.55 -2.50 6.79
N GLU A 86 7.14 -1.85 7.78
CA GLU A 86 6.44 -1.34 8.97
C GLU A 86 5.47 -0.22 8.58
N SER A 87 5.92 0.68 7.69
CA SER A 87 5.10 1.76 7.15
C SER A 87 5.49 2.14 5.73
N VAL A 88 4.52 2.69 5.00
CA VAL A 88 4.73 3.28 3.66
C VAL A 88 4.06 4.64 3.58
N THR A 89 4.75 5.61 3.00
CA THR A 89 4.24 6.97 2.79
C THR A 89 3.96 7.19 1.32
N ILE A 90 2.71 7.51 0.98
CA ILE A 90 2.26 7.75 -0.40
C ILE A 90 2.01 9.25 -0.56
N SER A 91 2.63 9.90 -1.54
CA SER A 91 2.42 11.33 -1.85
C SER A 91 1.32 11.58 -2.87
N SER A 92 1.05 10.61 -3.74
CA SER A 92 -0.03 10.70 -4.72
C SER A 92 -0.47 9.33 -5.21
N GLY A 93 -1.74 9.23 -5.62
CA GLY A 93 -2.29 8.07 -6.31
C GLY A 93 -3.46 7.42 -5.56
N CYS A 94 -4.05 6.40 -6.18
CA CYS A 94 -5.13 5.62 -5.58
C CYS A 94 -4.90 4.12 -5.79
N GLY A 95 -5.34 3.33 -4.82
CA GLY A 95 -5.08 1.90 -4.84
C GLY A 95 -5.48 1.17 -3.57
N VAL A 96 -4.85 0.01 -3.36
CA VAL A 96 -5.07 -0.84 -2.19
C VAL A 96 -3.73 -1.24 -1.59
N ILE A 97 -3.62 -1.12 -0.28
CA ILE A 97 -2.52 -1.64 0.53
C ILE A 97 -2.99 -2.91 1.22
N TYR A 98 -2.14 -3.93 1.19
CA TYR A 98 -2.34 -5.22 1.83
C TYR A 98 -1.42 -5.36 3.03
N TYR A 99 -1.96 -5.91 4.12
CA TYR A 99 -1.22 -6.16 5.36
C TYR A 99 -1.17 -7.67 5.62
N GLU A 100 -0.05 -8.16 6.15
CA GLU A 100 0.18 -9.57 6.44
C GLU A 100 0.71 -9.78 7.89
N MET A 101 0.48 -10.97 8.47
CA MET A 101 1.11 -11.44 9.71
C MET A 101 2.47 -12.08 9.47
N ALA A 102 3.44 -11.75 10.32
CA ALA A 102 4.61 -12.57 10.54
C ALA A 102 4.18 -13.85 11.26
N SER A 103 4.36 -14.99 10.58
CA SER A 103 4.27 -16.32 11.20
C SER A 103 5.54 -16.68 11.95
#